data_AF-C7ZDL8-F1
#
_entry.id   AF-C7ZDL8-F1
#
_cell.length_a   1.000
_cell.length_b   1.000
_cell.length_c   1.000
_cell.angle_alpha   90.00
_cell.angle_beta   90.00
_cell.angle_gamma   90.00
#
_symmetry.space_group_name_H-M   'P 1'
#
loop_
_entity.id
_entity.type
_entity.pdbx_description
1 polymer ?
#
loop_
_entity_poly.entity_id
_entity_poly.type
_entity_poly.pdbx_seq_one_letter_code
_entity_poly.pdbx_strand_id
1 'polypeptide(L)'
;RPVDGELWVTLNDEIHKMKKIIEEDHPEALLHEDDAPHSVSEYSSPSCPETPPLDPVTVFKLWQIFLDRVNPLIKIIHAPSVQALIVSAATDITLIPLDQQALLHSIFGLAILALRSDELAGILGEDKTREGVLQDMLKSVSGVLVRFDALKRYNMVVLQALVHTSIILMGQCNKHASWVLLGSLVRIAMTMGYHRDGARLHLSPFETEMRRRIWWQIVMYDIKLGIDCGLAYSCIPKRFDTKQPLNLNDADLFPDTAGELTPRDGPTEMAFVMIIHRVAAYLLDKETRQAIEASILGQEIPLTSVEHNRTLIDKLDADLLDMEKRFIIAKASNAHAAALGTRPHLIKRLRDMMRPMRESPDWGVHVFSPGDNLFKLILSSCENASDSYEQMDRWGFAWYIRLHFNLDLLASLSTFLYHRPLSSLAERGWTIFTSPYIRDTLLQEPKSKTAVISAQFTLRAYTQRERALADAGQCVETPNFIIKLRQIINS
;
A
#
# COMPACT_ATOMS: atom_id res chain seq x y z
N ARG A 1 -13.07 13.26 -11.96
CA ARG A 1 -11.89 14.15 -12.01
C ARG A 1 -11.50 14.49 -10.57
N PRO A 2 -10.32 14.08 -10.09
CA PRO A 2 -9.77 14.64 -8.86
C PRO A 2 -9.41 16.11 -9.13
N VAL A 3 -9.80 17.03 -8.24
CA VAL A 3 -9.82 18.48 -8.50
C VAL A 3 -8.56 19.19 -7.95
N ASP A 4 -7.80 18.55 -7.07
CA ASP A 4 -6.85 19.28 -6.21
C ASP A 4 -5.36 19.08 -6.55
N GLY A 5 -4.99 18.36 -7.63
CA GLY A 5 -3.57 18.11 -7.97
C GLY A 5 -3.27 18.13 -9.47
N GLU A 6 -2.55 19.14 -9.94
CA GLU A 6 -2.18 19.35 -11.36
C GLU A 6 -1.32 18.19 -11.95
N LEU A 7 -0.57 17.44 -11.12
CA LEU A 7 0.17 16.22 -11.49
C LEU A 7 -0.80 15.15 -11.94
N TRP A 8 -1.81 14.88 -11.10
CA TRP A 8 -2.74 13.78 -11.34
C TRP A 8 -3.75 14.13 -12.41
N VAL A 9 -4.04 15.43 -12.59
CA VAL A 9 -4.69 15.91 -13.81
C VAL A 9 -3.85 15.55 -15.03
N THR A 10 -2.57 15.92 -15.05
CA THR A 10 -1.65 15.61 -16.18
C THR A 10 -1.53 14.11 -16.41
N LEU A 11 -1.35 13.31 -15.35
CA LEU A 11 -1.24 11.85 -15.41
C LEU A 11 -2.51 11.22 -15.99
N ASN A 12 -3.66 11.65 -15.47
CA ASN A 12 -4.96 11.16 -15.91
C ASN A 12 -5.25 11.59 -17.35
N ASP A 13 -4.85 12.79 -17.75
CA ASP A 13 -4.96 13.27 -19.14
C ASP A 13 -4.10 12.43 -20.08
N GLU A 14 -2.86 12.08 -19.71
CA GLU A 14 -2.01 11.16 -20.48
C GLU A 14 -2.65 9.76 -20.59
N ILE A 15 -3.20 9.23 -19.50
CA ILE A 15 -3.93 7.95 -19.54
C ILE A 15 -5.14 8.05 -20.49
N HIS A 16 -5.94 9.12 -20.40
CA HIS A 16 -7.12 9.30 -21.25
C HIS A 16 -6.75 9.45 -22.73
N LYS A 17 -5.66 10.16 -23.06
CA LYS A 17 -5.15 10.25 -24.44
C LYS A 17 -4.82 8.87 -24.99
N MET A 18 -4.14 8.03 -24.21
CA MET A 18 -3.80 6.67 -24.64
C MET A 18 -5.03 5.77 -24.78
N LYS A 19 -6.02 5.87 -23.86
CA LYS A 19 -7.30 5.13 -24.00
C LYS A 19 -7.98 5.47 -25.31
N LYS A 20 -8.08 6.76 -25.62
CA LYS A 20 -8.70 7.23 -26.87
C LYS A 20 -7.98 6.70 -28.11
N ILE A 21 -6.65 6.64 -28.11
CA ILE A 21 -5.86 6.05 -29.21
C ILE A 21 -6.18 4.56 -29.39
N ILE A 22 -6.39 3.83 -28.29
CA ILE A 22 -6.74 2.40 -28.34
C ILE A 22 -8.19 2.21 -28.83
N GLU A 23 -9.12 3.04 -28.36
CA GLU A 23 -10.53 3.03 -28.80
C GLU A 23 -10.68 3.32 -30.29
N GLU A 24 -9.93 4.29 -30.82
CA GLU A 24 -9.98 4.67 -32.23
C GLU A 24 -9.47 3.56 -33.15
N ASP A 25 -8.45 2.81 -32.73
CA ASP A 25 -7.86 1.73 -33.52
C ASP A 25 -8.60 0.39 -33.36
N HIS A 26 -9.13 0.13 -32.17
CA HIS A 26 -9.81 -1.12 -31.81
C HIS A 26 -10.99 -0.83 -30.86
N PRO A 27 -12.17 -0.44 -31.37
CA PRO A 27 -13.31 -0.06 -30.54
C PRO A 27 -13.81 -1.21 -29.64
N GLU A 28 -13.47 -2.47 -29.98
CA GLU A 28 -13.81 -3.65 -29.18
C GLU A 28 -12.81 -3.94 -28.05
N ALA A 29 -11.61 -3.36 -28.06
CA ALA A 29 -10.52 -3.72 -27.14
C ALA A 29 -10.71 -3.22 -25.69
N LEU A 30 -11.58 -2.21 -25.48
CA LEU A 30 -11.93 -1.72 -24.15
C LEU A 30 -13.28 -2.25 -23.62
N LEU A 31 -13.95 -3.16 -24.35
CA LEU A 31 -15.33 -3.61 -24.05
C LEU A 31 -15.51 -4.40 -22.74
N HIS A 32 -14.47 -4.57 -21.93
CA HIS A 32 -14.62 -4.94 -20.51
C HIS A 32 -14.82 -3.70 -19.63
N GLU A 33 -15.69 -2.78 -20.05
CA GLU A 33 -16.07 -1.62 -19.22
C GLU A 33 -17.10 -1.95 -18.15
N ASP A 34 -17.88 -3.01 -18.32
CA ASP A 34 -18.87 -3.49 -17.34
C ASP A 34 -18.25 -4.51 -16.37
N ASP A 35 -17.56 -3.97 -15.37
CA ASP A 35 -17.84 -4.33 -13.99
C ASP A 35 -17.60 -3.05 -13.19
N ALA A 36 -18.68 -2.50 -12.61
CA ALA A 36 -18.57 -1.41 -11.66
C ALA A 36 -17.51 -1.80 -10.61
N PRO A 37 -16.68 -0.87 -10.11
CA PRO A 37 -15.85 -1.17 -8.95
C PRO A 37 -16.77 -1.80 -7.91
N HIS A 38 -16.46 -3.03 -7.44
CA HIS A 38 -17.32 -3.78 -6.50
C HIS A 38 -18.04 -2.79 -5.63
N SER A 39 -19.34 -2.62 -5.91
CA SER A 39 -20.06 -1.50 -5.33
C SER A 39 -19.89 -1.64 -3.83
N VAL A 40 -19.58 -0.57 -3.12
CA VAL A 40 -19.53 -0.60 -1.65
C VAL A 40 -20.85 -1.21 -1.09
N SER A 41 -21.93 -1.12 -1.88
CA SER A 41 -23.21 -1.78 -1.67
C SER A 41 -23.18 -3.32 -1.71
N GLU A 42 -22.33 -3.98 -2.49
CA GLU A 42 -22.20 -5.45 -2.52
C GLU A 42 -21.68 -6.02 -1.20
N TYR A 43 -20.83 -5.25 -0.50
CA TYR A 43 -20.37 -5.58 0.86
C TYR A 43 -21.42 -5.27 1.94
N SER A 44 -22.57 -4.69 1.57
CA SER A 44 -23.62 -4.21 2.46
C SER A 44 -24.93 -5.00 2.37
N SER A 45 -24.99 -6.06 1.55
CA SER A 45 -26.22 -6.86 1.37
C SER A 45 -26.58 -7.63 2.65
N PRO A 46 -27.78 -7.42 3.24
CA PRO A 46 -28.17 -7.96 4.55
C PRO A 46 -28.62 -9.44 4.52
N SER A 47 -28.70 -10.06 3.34
CA SER A 47 -29.04 -11.46 3.16
C SER A 47 -27.83 -12.21 2.59
N CYS A 48 -26.96 -12.72 3.46
CA CYS A 48 -25.87 -13.58 3.02
C CYS A 48 -25.95 -14.93 3.73
N PRO A 49 -25.90 -16.05 3.00
CA PRO A 49 -25.70 -17.36 3.63
C PRO A 49 -24.37 -17.32 4.40
N GLU A 50 -24.35 -17.93 5.59
CA GLU A 50 -23.14 -18.04 6.40
C GLU A 50 -22.06 -18.77 5.59
N THR A 51 -20.91 -18.14 5.42
CA THR A 51 -19.74 -18.79 4.84
C THR A 51 -19.38 -19.99 5.70
N PRO A 52 -19.12 -21.17 5.10
CA PRO A 52 -18.82 -22.35 5.86
C PRO A 52 -17.62 -22.10 6.78
N PRO A 53 -17.65 -22.60 8.03
CA PRO A 53 -16.57 -22.38 8.97
C PRO A 53 -15.28 -22.97 8.40
N LEU A 54 -14.17 -22.23 8.59
CA LEU A 54 -12.85 -22.72 8.26
C LEU A 54 -12.50 -23.91 9.17
N ASP A 55 -11.88 -24.94 8.61
CA ASP A 55 -11.44 -26.08 9.40
C ASP A 55 -10.31 -25.64 10.38
N PRO A 56 -10.13 -26.36 11.50
CA PRO A 56 -9.16 -25.99 12.53
C PRO A 56 -7.72 -25.86 11.99
N VAL A 57 -7.31 -26.70 11.05
CA VAL A 57 -5.95 -26.70 10.50
C VAL A 57 -5.73 -25.44 9.67
N THR A 58 -6.72 -25.07 8.84
CA THR A 58 -6.69 -23.81 8.08
C THR A 58 -6.65 -22.60 8.99
N VAL A 59 -7.44 -22.58 10.08
CA VAL A 59 -7.42 -21.50 11.09
C VAL A 59 -6.01 -21.31 11.66
N PHE A 60 -5.35 -22.37 12.11
CA PHE A 60 -3.99 -22.26 12.66
C PHE A 60 -2.94 -21.87 11.61
N LYS A 61 -3.04 -22.38 10.37
CA LYS A 61 -2.14 -21.99 9.27
C LYS A 61 -2.27 -20.49 8.96
N LEU A 62 -3.50 -20.00 8.79
CA LEU A 62 -3.75 -18.58 8.51
C LEU A 62 -3.29 -17.68 9.66
N TRP A 63 -3.50 -18.10 10.91
CA TRP A 63 -2.98 -17.38 12.06
C TRP A 63 -1.45 -17.29 12.06
N GLN A 64 -0.75 -18.39 11.77
CA GLN A 64 0.71 -18.38 11.68
C GLN A 64 1.20 -17.45 10.56
N ILE A 65 0.55 -17.51 9.38
CA ILE A 65 0.84 -16.59 8.27
C ILE A 65 0.63 -15.14 8.69
N PHE A 66 -0.45 -14.83 9.41
CA PHE A 66 -0.70 -13.50 9.92
C PHE A 66 0.43 -13.05 10.86
N LEU A 67 0.84 -13.89 11.82
CA LEU A 67 1.92 -13.57 12.75
C LEU A 67 3.26 -13.33 12.05
N ASP A 68 3.57 -14.11 11.03
CA ASP A 68 4.88 -14.05 10.36
C ASP A 68 4.96 -12.95 9.30
N ARG A 69 3.85 -12.70 8.57
CA ARG A 69 3.87 -11.86 7.36
C ARG A 69 3.07 -10.57 7.47
N VAL A 70 2.11 -10.49 8.38
CA VAL A 70 1.17 -9.35 8.47
C VAL A 70 1.42 -8.54 9.74
N ASN A 71 1.35 -9.19 10.90
CA ASN A 71 1.49 -8.56 12.20
C ASN A 71 2.75 -7.70 12.32
N PRO A 72 3.95 -8.12 11.83
CA PRO A 72 5.16 -7.33 12.01
C PRO A 72 5.17 -6.00 11.25
N LEU A 73 4.32 -5.83 10.22
CA LEU A 73 4.25 -4.61 9.41
C LEU A 73 3.08 -3.69 9.79
N ILE A 74 2.16 -4.15 10.64
CA ILE A 74 0.95 -3.41 11.03
C ILE A 74 0.90 -3.22 12.56
N LYS A 75 1.19 -4.26 13.35
CA LYS A 75 1.25 -4.27 14.82
C LYS A 75 0.11 -3.54 15.56
N ILE A 76 -1.13 -3.69 15.09
CA ILE A 76 -2.30 -3.08 15.76
C ILE A 76 -3.06 -4.02 16.70
N ILE A 77 -2.68 -5.29 16.78
CA ILE A 77 -3.26 -6.26 17.72
C ILE A 77 -2.25 -6.61 18.82
N HIS A 78 -2.75 -7.15 19.93
CA HIS A 78 -1.92 -7.78 20.95
C HIS A 78 -1.94 -9.30 20.71
N ALA A 79 -0.87 -9.84 20.13
CA ALA A 79 -0.84 -11.24 19.68
C ALA A 79 -1.19 -12.27 20.78
N PRO A 80 -0.69 -12.16 22.03
CA PRO A 80 -1.06 -13.09 23.11
C PRO A 80 -2.56 -13.13 23.41
N SER A 81 -3.24 -11.97 23.41
CA SER A 81 -4.68 -11.92 23.63
C SER A 81 -5.48 -12.56 22.49
N VAL A 82 -5.03 -12.36 21.25
CA VAL A 82 -5.71 -12.93 20.07
C VAL A 82 -5.44 -14.43 19.93
N GLN A 83 -4.25 -14.93 20.31
CA GLN A 83 -3.92 -16.36 20.30
C GLN A 83 -4.97 -17.19 21.06
N ALA A 84 -5.42 -16.71 22.22
CA ALA A 84 -6.46 -17.39 23.00
C ALA A 84 -7.79 -17.47 22.23
N LEU A 85 -8.14 -16.41 21.48
CA LEU A 85 -9.34 -16.38 20.64
C LEU A 85 -9.23 -17.34 19.45
N ILE A 86 -8.04 -17.46 18.85
CA ILE A 86 -7.80 -18.39 17.73
C ILE A 86 -8.05 -19.84 18.14
N VAL A 87 -7.61 -20.24 19.35
CA VAL A 87 -7.84 -21.59 19.87
C VAL A 87 -9.33 -21.88 20.03
N SER A 88 -10.10 -20.93 20.59
CA SER A 88 -11.56 -21.05 20.70
C SER A 88 -12.24 -21.09 19.32
N ALA A 89 -11.77 -20.26 18.38
CA ALA A 89 -12.37 -20.12 17.05
C ALA A 89 -12.17 -21.37 16.19
N ALA A 90 -11.04 -22.06 16.37
CA ALA A 90 -10.77 -23.33 15.71
C ALA A 90 -11.76 -24.43 16.12
N THR A 91 -12.42 -24.30 17.27
CA THR A 91 -13.50 -25.22 17.67
C THR A 91 -14.82 -24.76 17.08
N ASP A 92 -15.24 -23.53 17.39
CA ASP A 92 -16.45 -22.92 16.86
C ASP A 92 -16.38 -21.39 17.02
N ILE A 93 -16.23 -20.68 15.90
CA ILE A 93 -16.17 -19.22 15.88
C ILE A 93 -17.50 -18.56 16.29
N THR A 94 -18.63 -19.26 16.16
CA THR A 94 -19.96 -18.69 16.48
C THR A 94 -20.16 -18.48 17.98
N LEU A 95 -19.38 -19.17 18.81
CA LEU A 95 -19.39 -19.06 20.28
C LEU A 95 -18.61 -17.84 20.80
N ILE A 96 -17.82 -17.19 19.94
CA ILE A 96 -17.00 -16.03 20.30
C ILE A 96 -17.86 -14.76 20.28
N PRO A 97 -17.60 -13.75 21.13
CA PRO A 97 -18.24 -12.43 21.01
C PRO A 97 -18.16 -11.82 19.60
N LEU A 98 -19.23 -11.16 19.15
CA LEU A 98 -19.35 -10.66 17.77
C LEU A 98 -18.21 -9.72 17.35
N ASP A 99 -17.81 -8.78 18.20
CA ASP A 99 -16.67 -7.89 17.92
C ASP A 99 -15.38 -8.68 17.66
N GLN A 100 -15.12 -9.71 18.46
CA GLN A 100 -13.97 -10.60 18.30
C GLN A 100 -14.10 -11.49 17.05
N GLN A 101 -15.30 -11.95 16.69
CA GLN A 101 -15.52 -12.65 15.41
C GLN A 101 -15.12 -11.76 14.22
N ALA A 102 -15.52 -10.48 14.22
CA ALA A 102 -15.15 -9.54 13.18
C ALA A 102 -13.62 -9.36 13.09
N LEU A 103 -12.94 -9.27 14.24
CA LEU A 103 -11.49 -9.21 14.29
C LEU A 103 -10.86 -10.46 13.67
N LEU A 104 -11.32 -11.67 14.02
CA LEU A 104 -10.78 -12.92 13.51
C LEU A 104 -10.98 -13.07 11.99
N HIS A 105 -12.17 -12.79 11.47
CA HIS A 105 -12.41 -12.80 10.02
C HIS A 105 -11.50 -11.82 9.27
N SER A 106 -11.30 -10.62 9.83
CA SER A 106 -10.38 -9.63 9.23
C SER A 106 -8.91 -10.07 9.25
N ILE A 107 -8.49 -10.80 10.30
CA ILE A 107 -7.15 -11.39 10.44
C ILE A 107 -6.95 -12.48 9.38
N PHE A 108 -7.93 -13.37 9.21
CA PHE A 108 -7.88 -14.40 8.17
C PHE A 108 -7.85 -13.79 6.78
N GLY A 109 -8.64 -12.74 6.52
CA GLY A 109 -8.60 -11.99 5.27
C GLY A 109 -7.21 -11.41 4.96
N LEU A 110 -6.54 -10.79 5.93
CA LEU A 110 -5.18 -10.30 5.72
C LEU A 110 -4.15 -11.42 5.53
N ALA A 111 -4.31 -12.56 6.22
CA ALA A 111 -3.46 -13.73 6.00
C ALA A 111 -3.59 -14.24 4.56
N ILE A 112 -4.81 -14.31 4.03
CA ILE A 112 -5.10 -14.71 2.65
C ILE A 112 -4.49 -13.72 1.65
N LEU A 113 -4.57 -12.41 1.94
CA LEU A 113 -3.94 -11.37 1.13
C LEU A 113 -2.40 -11.55 1.07
N ALA A 114 -1.80 -12.00 2.18
CA ALA A 114 -0.36 -12.24 2.32
C ALA A 114 0.14 -13.58 1.76
N LEU A 115 -0.76 -14.48 1.33
CA LEU A 115 -0.38 -15.76 0.71
C LEU A 115 0.36 -15.55 -0.60
N ARG A 116 1.39 -16.36 -0.84
CA ARG A 116 2.01 -16.50 -2.16
C ARG A 116 1.08 -17.33 -3.07
N SER A 117 1.22 -17.16 -4.38
CA SER A 117 0.31 -17.79 -5.35
C SER A 117 0.43 -19.32 -5.36
N ASP A 118 1.60 -19.87 -5.02
CA ASP A 118 1.88 -21.29 -4.87
C ASP A 118 1.33 -21.90 -3.56
N GLU A 119 1.00 -21.08 -2.56
CA GLU A 119 0.49 -21.54 -1.26
C GLU A 119 -1.04 -21.61 -1.20
N LEU A 120 -1.72 -20.82 -2.05
CA LEU A 120 -3.18 -20.64 -2.01
C LEU A 120 -3.93 -21.97 -2.12
N ALA A 121 -3.64 -22.74 -3.16
CA ALA A 121 -4.31 -24.01 -3.44
C ALA A 121 -4.08 -25.05 -2.33
N GLY A 122 -2.86 -25.11 -1.79
CA GLY A 122 -2.50 -26.05 -0.73
C GLY A 122 -3.10 -25.74 0.66
N ILE A 123 -3.59 -24.51 0.87
CA ILE A 123 -4.21 -24.09 2.13
C ILE A 123 -5.73 -24.00 2.01
N LEU A 124 -6.26 -23.48 0.91
CA LEU A 124 -7.69 -23.19 0.75
C LEU A 124 -8.44 -24.16 -0.16
N GLY A 125 -7.73 -24.97 -0.95
CA GLY A 125 -8.28 -25.83 -2.00
C GLY A 125 -8.02 -25.30 -3.41
N GLU A 126 -7.94 -26.20 -4.40
CA GLU A 126 -7.67 -25.86 -5.81
C GLU A 126 -8.85 -25.13 -6.48
N ASP A 127 -10.06 -25.28 -5.95
CA ASP A 127 -11.30 -24.70 -6.46
C ASP A 127 -11.47 -23.22 -6.08
N LYS A 128 -10.68 -22.71 -5.12
CA LYS A 128 -10.87 -21.36 -4.57
C LYS A 128 -9.90 -20.35 -5.14
N THR A 129 -10.41 -19.16 -5.44
CA THR A 129 -9.62 -17.99 -5.83
C THR A 129 -9.34 -17.09 -4.62
N ARG A 130 -8.20 -16.39 -4.62
CA ARG A 130 -7.87 -15.44 -3.54
C ARG A 130 -8.95 -14.38 -3.42
N GLU A 131 -9.39 -13.84 -4.55
CA GLU A 131 -10.38 -12.78 -4.63
C GLU A 131 -11.74 -13.24 -4.08
N GLY A 132 -12.21 -14.43 -4.46
CA GLY A 132 -13.46 -14.99 -3.96
C GLY A 132 -13.44 -15.19 -2.44
N VAL A 133 -12.36 -15.75 -1.90
CA VAL A 133 -12.25 -15.96 -0.44
C VAL A 133 -12.10 -14.63 0.30
N LEU A 134 -11.39 -13.64 -0.25
CA LEU A 134 -11.32 -12.30 0.35
C LEU A 134 -12.69 -11.62 0.38
N GLN A 135 -13.48 -11.72 -0.69
CA GLN A 135 -14.85 -11.22 -0.71
C GLN A 135 -15.72 -11.91 0.35
N ASP A 136 -15.58 -13.21 0.50
CA ASP A 136 -16.28 -13.99 1.53
C ASP A 136 -15.89 -13.53 2.94
N MET A 137 -14.60 -13.32 3.21
CA MET A 137 -14.13 -12.76 4.49
C MET A 137 -14.69 -11.36 4.75
N LEU A 138 -14.70 -10.49 3.74
CA LEU A 138 -15.27 -9.14 3.85
C LEU A 138 -16.77 -9.18 4.15
N LYS A 139 -17.52 -10.07 3.49
CA LYS A 139 -18.95 -10.30 3.76
C LYS A 139 -19.17 -10.79 5.19
N SER A 140 -18.35 -11.73 5.69
CA SER A 140 -18.42 -12.19 7.08
C SER A 140 -18.19 -11.04 8.07
N VAL A 141 -17.17 -10.21 7.85
CA VAL A 141 -16.92 -9.03 8.71
C VAL A 141 -18.12 -8.09 8.67
N SER A 142 -18.64 -7.73 7.50
CA SER A 142 -19.82 -6.86 7.37
C SER A 142 -21.05 -7.42 8.09
N GLY A 143 -21.36 -8.70 7.90
CA GLY A 143 -22.50 -9.35 8.56
C GLY A 143 -22.40 -9.33 10.08
N VAL A 144 -21.20 -9.56 10.61
CA VAL A 144 -20.92 -9.49 12.05
C VAL A 144 -21.03 -8.05 12.57
N LEU A 145 -20.51 -7.05 11.85
CA LEU A 145 -20.59 -5.64 12.24
C LEU A 145 -22.04 -5.12 12.26
N VAL A 146 -22.89 -5.58 11.33
CA VAL A 146 -24.33 -5.28 11.33
C VAL A 146 -24.99 -5.87 12.57
N ARG A 147 -24.74 -7.16 12.88
CA ARG A 147 -25.26 -7.82 14.08
C ARG A 147 -24.75 -7.17 15.38
N PHE A 148 -23.53 -6.62 15.36
CA PHE A 148 -22.96 -5.87 16.48
C PHE A 148 -23.53 -4.44 16.61
N ASP A 149 -24.34 -3.95 15.67
CA ASP A 149 -24.81 -2.56 15.62
C ASP A 149 -23.63 -1.57 15.67
N ALA A 150 -22.60 -1.85 14.87
CA ALA A 150 -21.33 -1.10 14.87
C ALA A 150 -21.51 0.40 14.57
N LEU A 151 -22.64 0.81 13.98
CA LEU A 151 -22.94 2.23 13.79
C LEU A 151 -23.22 2.98 15.09
N LYS A 152 -23.71 2.28 16.13
CA LYS A 152 -24.02 2.85 17.44
C LYS A 152 -23.02 2.46 18.52
N ARG A 153 -22.37 1.31 18.37
CA ARG A 153 -21.42 0.76 19.35
C ARG A 153 -20.04 0.60 18.72
N TYR A 154 -19.04 1.23 19.32
CA TYR A 154 -17.65 1.10 18.92
C TYR A 154 -16.79 0.66 20.11
N ASN A 155 -15.87 -0.24 19.86
CA ASN A 155 -14.79 -0.59 20.79
C ASN A 155 -13.49 -0.79 20.01
N MET A 156 -12.38 -0.98 20.74
CA MET A 156 -11.06 -1.15 20.12
C MET A 156 -11.00 -2.33 19.14
N VAL A 157 -11.65 -3.44 19.49
CA VAL A 157 -11.66 -4.68 18.69
C VAL A 157 -12.33 -4.45 17.34
N VAL A 158 -13.49 -3.79 17.33
CA VAL A 158 -14.18 -3.38 16.10
C VAL A 158 -13.32 -2.43 15.29
N LEU A 159 -12.65 -1.46 15.92
CA LEU A 159 -11.78 -0.54 15.20
C LEU A 159 -10.59 -1.25 14.54
N GLN A 160 -9.97 -2.22 15.23
CA GLN A 160 -8.91 -3.06 14.65
C GLN A 160 -9.43 -3.85 13.44
N ALA A 161 -10.62 -4.45 13.53
CA ALA A 161 -11.25 -5.15 12.42
C ALA A 161 -11.50 -4.21 11.22
N LEU A 162 -11.99 -2.99 11.47
CA LEU A 162 -12.21 -1.98 10.43
C LEU A 162 -10.90 -1.51 9.77
N VAL A 163 -9.81 -1.39 10.53
CA VAL A 163 -8.47 -1.08 9.98
C VAL A 163 -8.02 -2.21 9.06
N HIS A 164 -8.08 -3.47 9.52
CA HIS A 164 -7.73 -4.63 8.69
C HIS A 164 -8.58 -4.71 7.41
N THR A 165 -9.90 -4.53 7.54
CA THR A 165 -10.83 -4.49 6.40
C THR A 165 -10.46 -3.38 5.41
N SER A 166 -10.08 -2.19 5.89
CA SER A 166 -9.65 -1.10 5.02
C SER A 166 -8.39 -1.46 4.23
N ILE A 167 -7.45 -2.18 4.85
CA ILE A 167 -6.22 -2.68 4.19
C ILE A 167 -6.55 -3.72 3.13
N ILE A 168 -7.49 -4.65 3.40
CA ILE A 168 -7.94 -5.61 2.39
C ILE A 168 -8.55 -4.86 1.20
N LEU A 169 -9.43 -3.89 1.47
CA LEU A 169 -10.10 -3.11 0.43
C LEU A 169 -9.14 -2.28 -0.42
N MET A 170 -8.01 -1.80 0.12
CA MET A 170 -6.96 -1.13 -0.66
C MET A 170 -6.36 -1.99 -1.79
N GLY A 171 -6.45 -3.32 -1.68
CA GLY A 171 -6.05 -4.27 -2.70
C GLY A 171 -7.18 -4.74 -3.61
N GLN A 172 -8.44 -4.46 -3.28
CA GLN A 172 -9.64 -4.93 -4.00
C GLN A 172 -10.36 -3.82 -4.76
N CYS A 173 -10.29 -2.58 -4.26
CA CYS A 173 -10.97 -1.42 -4.82
C CYS A 173 -9.98 -0.45 -5.47
N ASN A 174 -10.48 0.47 -6.29
CA ASN A 174 -9.66 1.58 -6.77
C ASN A 174 -9.17 2.45 -5.59
N LYS A 175 -8.06 3.17 -5.78
CA LYS A 175 -7.40 3.93 -4.70
C LYS A 175 -8.29 5.03 -4.13
N HIS A 176 -9.08 5.71 -4.97
CA HIS A 176 -10.00 6.76 -4.54
C HIS A 176 -11.11 6.25 -3.61
N ALA A 177 -11.76 5.15 -3.96
CA ALA A 177 -12.78 4.51 -3.11
C ALA A 177 -12.16 4.08 -1.77
N SER A 178 -10.97 3.48 -1.81
CA SER A 178 -10.22 3.09 -0.62
C SER A 178 -9.94 4.29 0.29
N TRP A 179 -9.54 5.44 -0.28
CA TRP A 179 -9.28 6.65 0.47
C TRP A 179 -10.55 7.26 1.09
N VAL A 180 -11.68 7.25 0.37
CA VAL A 180 -12.97 7.71 0.92
C VAL A 180 -13.40 6.84 2.11
N LEU A 181 -13.27 5.52 2.00
CA LEU A 181 -13.58 4.58 3.08
C LEU A 181 -12.65 4.78 4.28
N LEU A 182 -11.35 4.98 4.04
CA LEU A 182 -10.39 5.31 5.09
C LEU A 182 -10.76 6.63 5.78
N GLY A 183 -11.27 7.64 5.06
CA GLY A 183 -11.77 8.87 5.66
C GLY A 183 -12.91 8.63 6.67
N SER A 184 -13.78 7.65 6.42
CA SER A 184 -14.79 7.22 7.40
C SER A 184 -14.16 6.55 8.61
N LEU A 185 -13.15 5.70 8.41
CA LEU A 185 -12.39 5.08 9.51
C LEU A 185 -11.68 6.13 10.38
N VAL A 186 -11.08 7.17 9.77
CA VAL A 186 -10.48 8.30 10.50
C VAL A 186 -11.52 8.98 11.39
N ARG A 187 -12.73 9.27 10.87
CA ARG A 187 -13.82 9.88 11.65
C ARG A 187 -14.31 8.99 12.80
N ILE A 188 -14.39 7.68 12.59
CA ILE A 188 -14.74 6.72 13.66
C ILE A 188 -13.67 6.75 14.75
N ALA A 189 -12.39 6.61 14.39
CA ALA A 189 -11.27 6.65 15.34
C ALA A 189 -11.22 7.99 16.10
N MET A 190 -11.50 9.11 15.43
CA MET A 190 -11.59 10.42 16.06
C MET A 190 -12.75 10.51 17.05
N THR A 191 -13.92 9.97 16.70
CA THR A 191 -15.10 9.89 17.60
C THR A 191 -14.78 9.08 18.85
N MET A 192 -13.97 8.03 18.72
CA MET A 192 -13.46 7.21 19.83
C MET A 192 -12.30 7.85 20.61
N GLY A 193 -11.83 9.03 20.20
CA GLY A 193 -10.77 9.78 20.87
C GLY A 193 -9.33 9.34 20.56
N TYR A 194 -9.07 8.59 19.49
CA TYR A 194 -7.73 8.07 19.16
C TYR A 194 -6.72 9.15 18.73
N HIS A 195 -7.22 10.33 18.34
CA HIS A 195 -6.41 11.53 18.07
C HIS A 195 -5.93 12.23 19.36
N ARG A 196 -6.35 11.72 20.53
CA ARG A 196 -5.87 12.16 21.84
C ARG A 196 -5.08 11.03 22.50
N ASP A 197 -3.92 11.38 23.05
CA ASP A 197 -3.08 10.42 23.74
C ASP A 197 -3.80 9.84 24.97
N GLY A 198 -3.86 8.52 25.06
CA GLY A 198 -4.56 7.82 26.14
C GLY A 198 -4.08 8.20 27.54
N ALA A 199 -2.81 8.59 27.69
CA ALA A 199 -2.28 9.06 28.97
C ALA A 199 -2.97 10.36 29.44
N ARG A 200 -3.37 11.24 28.52
CA ARG A 200 -4.14 12.46 28.85
C ARG A 200 -5.59 12.16 29.20
N LEU A 201 -6.09 11.02 28.74
CA LEU A 201 -7.43 10.52 29.02
C LEU A 201 -7.47 9.62 30.26
N HIS A 202 -6.34 9.46 30.96
CA HIS A 202 -6.20 8.57 32.12
C HIS A 202 -6.57 7.10 31.84
N LEU A 203 -6.33 6.64 30.60
CA LEU A 203 -6.49 5.24 30.23
C LEU A 203 -5.34 4.40 30.76
N SER A 204 -5.53 3.07 30.82
CA SER A 204 -4.46 2.18 31.24
C SER A 204 -3.25 2.28 30.30
N PRO A 205 -2.04 1.94 30.75
CA PRO A 205 -0.85 1.93 29.91
C PRO A 205 -1.01 1.00 28.70
N PHE A 206 -1.62 -0.17 28.91
CA PHE A 206 -1.99 -1.12 27.86
C PHE A 206 -2.89 -0.48 26.80
N GLU A 207 -4.02 0.10 27.23
CA GLU A 207 -4.98 0.69 26.30
C GLU A 207 -4.36 1.89 25.57
N THR A 208 -3.56 2.70 26.27
CA THR A 208 -2.85 3.84 25.69
C THR A 208 -1.91 3.41 24.57
N GLU A 209 -1.09 2.38 24.80
CA GLU A 209 -0.16 1.88 23.80
C GLU A 209 -0.89 1.26 22.59
N MET A 210 -1.94 0.46 22.82
CA MET A 210 -2.74 -0.10 21.72
C MET A 210 -3.43 1.00 20.89
N ARG A 211 -3.93 2.07 21.54
CA ARG A 211 -4.49 3.23 20.84
C ARG A 211 -3.46 3.97 19.99
N ARG A 212 -2.22 4.14 20.48
CA ARG A 212 -1.13 4.75 19.72
C ARG A 212 -0.82 3.92 18.47
N ARG A 213 -0.68 2.59 18.61
CA ARG A 213 -0.41 1.67 17.49
C ARG A 213 -1.49 1.77 16.41
N ILE A 214 -2.77 1.70 16.81
CA ILE A 214 -3.90 1.82 15.87
C ILE A 214 -3.94 3.19 15.18
N TRP A 215 -3.79 4.29 15.94
CA TRP A 215 -3.86 5.64 15.39
C TRP A 215 -2.75 5.90 14.36
N TRP A 216 -1.51 5.53 14.69
CA TRP A 216 -0.38 5.74 13.78
C TRP A 216 -0.45 4.87 12.52
N GLN A 217 -1.06 3.69 12.62
CA GLN A 217 -1.35 2.88 11.42
C GLN A 217 -2.36 3.59 10.51
N ILE A 218 -3.44 4.15 11.07
CA ILE A 218 -4.45 4.93 10.31
C ILE A 218 -3.81 6.15 9.65
N VAL A 219 -2.98 6.89 10.40
CA VAL A 219 -2.24 8.07 9.91
C VAL A 219 -1.37 7.70 8.71
N MET A 220 -0.61 6.61 8.81
CA MET A 220 0.28 6.16 7.73
C MET A 220 -0.51 5.85 6.45
N TYR A 221 -1.60 5.10 6.57
CA TYR A 221 -2.42 4.78 5.39
C TYR A 221 -3.11 5.99 4.79
N ASP A 222 -3.53 6.97 5.59
CA ASP A 222 -4.18 8.18 5.08
C ASP A 222 -3.20 9.02 4.27
N ILE A 223 -1.97 9.19 4.77
CA ILE A 223 -0.90 9.86 4.03
C ILE A 223 -0.62 9.11 2.72
N LYS A 224 -0.44 7.78 2.79
CA LYS A 224 -0.08 6.98 1.61
C LYS A 224 -1.18 7.01 0.54
N LEU A 225 -2.43 6.79 0.92
CA LEU A 225 -3.55 6.84 -0.03
C LEU A 225 -3.81 8.25 -0.55
N GLY A 226 -3.63 9.28 0.29
CA GLY A 226 -3.70 10.68 -0.16
C GLY A 226 -2.68 10.96 -1.27
N ILE A 227 -1.43 10.53 -1.09
CA ILE A 227 -0.37 10.62 -2.12
C ILE A 227 -0.76 9.83 -3.38
N ASP A 228 -1.25 8.59 -3.23
CA ASP A 228 -1.63 7.73 -4.35
C ASP A 228 -2.84 8.26 -5.13
N CYS A 229 -3.72 9.03 -4.48
CA CYS A 229 -4.86 9.70 -5.08
C CYS A 229 -4.54 11.11 -5.61
N GLY A 230 -3.31 11.59 -5.39
CA GLY A 230 -2.92 12.91 -5.84
C GLY A 230 -3.43 14.07 -5.04
N LEU A 231 -3.72 13.83 -3.77
CA LEU A 231 -4.32 14.80 -2.89
C LEU A 231 -3.26 15.35 -1.96
N ALA A 232 -3.17 16.67 -1.93
CA ALA A 232 -2.30 17.42 -1.03
C ALA A 232 -2.76 17.41 0.43
N TYR A 233 -3.93 16.84 0.72
CA TYR A 233 -4.57 16.93 2.01
C TYR A 233 -4.81 15.55 2.61
N SER A 234 -4.36 15.44 3.85
CA SER A 234 -4.64 14.30 4.73
C SER A 234 -5.96 14.55 5.45
N CYS A 235 -6.75 13.48 5.66
CA CYS A 235 -7.94 13.53 6.52
C CYS A 235 -7.57 13.60 8.02
N ILE A 236 -6.29 13.45 8.36
CA ILE A 236 -5.79 13.54 9.73
C ILE A 236 -5.92 14.98 10.25
N PRO A 237 -6.44 15.18 11.48
CA PRO A 237 -6.58 16.50 12.06
C PRO A 237 -5.22 17.20 12.18
N LYS A 238 -5.18 18.49 11.82
CA LYS A 238 -3.95 19.33 11.87
C LYS A 238 -3.28 19.35 13.25
N ARG A 239 -4.04 19.12 14.32
CA ARG A 239 -3.56 19.05 15.70
C ARG A 239 -4.13 17.80 16.36
N PHE A 240 -3.29 16.78 16.51
CA PHE A 240 -3.51 15.64 17.39
C PHE A 240 -2.31 15.53 18.34
N ASP A 241 -2.48 14.89 19.49
CA ASP A 241 -1.42 14.80 20.51
C ASP A 241 -0.99 13.36 20.85
N THR A 242 -1.60 12.36 20.18
CA THR A 242 -1.21 10.95 20.26
C THR A 242 0.27 10.76 19.93
N LYS A 243 1.04 10.29 20.92
CA LYS A 243 2.49 10.04 20.76
C LYS A 243 2.72 8.84 19.85
N GLN A 244 3.93 8.73 19.30
CA GLN A 244 4.34 7.52 18.56
C GLN A 244 4.33 6.29 19.49
N PRO A 245 4.06 5.08 18.95
CA PRO A 245 4.12 3.84 19.73
C PRO A 245 5.49 3.60 20.35
N LEU A 246 5.52 2.93 21.50
CA LEU A 246 6.76 2.57 22.18
C LEU A 246 7.42 1.34 21.54
N ASN A 247 8.75 1.25 21.68
CA ASN A 247 9.53 0.08 21.29
C ASN A 247 9.31 -1.06 22.32
N LEU A 248 8.25 -1.84 22.16
CA LEU A 248 7.84 -2.90 23.09
C LEU A 248 7.47 -4.18 22.34
N ASN A 249 7.83 -5.34 22.88
CA ASN A 249 7.26 -6.60 22.40
C ASN A 249 5.86 -6.79 23.00
N ASP A 250 4.99 -7.53 22.29
CA ASP A 250 3.65 -7.83 22.81
C ASP A 250 3.73 -8.60 24.14
N ALA A 251 4.74 -9.46 24.30
CA ALA A 251 4.98 -10.21 25.54
C ALA A 251 5.29 -9.31 26.76
N ASP A 252 5.61 -8.03 26.58
CA ASP A 252 5.83 -7.08 27.68
C ASP A 252 4.59 -6.24 28.00
N LEU A 253 3.51 -6.40 27.23
CA LEU A 253 2.35 -5.54 27.25
C LEU A 253 1.17 -6.27 27.91
N PHE A 254 1.04 -6.18 29.24
CA PHE A 254 -0.02 -6.88 29.95
C PHE A 254 -1.26 -5.98 30.16
N PRO A 255 -2.49 -6.48 29.95
CA PRO A 255 -3.72 -5.70 30.17
C PRO A 255 -3.83 -5.07 31.56
N ASP A 256 -3.37 -5.79 32.59
CA ASP A 256 -3.44 -5.39 34.00
C ASP A 256 -2.19 -4.62 34.48
N THR A 257 -1.32 -4.18 33.56
CA THR A 257 -0.09 -3.45 33.94
C THR A 257 -0.45 -2.15 34.64
N ALA A 258 -0.04 -2.02 35.90
CA ALA A 258 -0.07 -0.77 36.64
C ALA A 258 1.27 -0.02 36.50
N GLY A 259 1.24 1.28 36.20
CA GLY A 259 2.44 2.13 36.11
C GLY A 259 2.91 2.41 34.69
N GLU A 260 4.03 3.12 34.55
CA GLU A 260 4.54 3.56 33.25
C GLU A 260 5.24 2.43 32.48
N LEU A 261 4.93 2.29 31.19
CA LEU A 261 5.62 1.34 30.31
C LEU A 261 7.01 1.87 29.95
N THR A 262 8.03 1.05 30.15
CA THR A 262 9.41 1.40 29.80
C THR A 262 9.76 0.83 28.43
N PRO A 263 10.06 1.66 27.41
CA PRO A 263 10.47 1.16 26.10
C PRO A 263 11.77 0.36 26.21
N ARG A 264 11.91 -0.70 25.42
CA ARG A 264 13.15 -1.47 25.35
C ARG A 264 14.25 -0.70 24.63
N ASP A 265 15.47 -0.81 25.14
CA ASP A 265 16.68 -0.37 24.44
C ASP A 265 17.32 -1.58 23.74
N GLY A 266 16.74 -1.94 22.58
CA GLY A 266 17.13 -3.13 21.83
C GLY A 266 16.07 -3.57 20.81
N PRO A 267 16.28 -4.72 20.15
CA PRO A 267 15.38 -5.23 19.13
C PRO A 267 14.02 -5.66 19.69
N THR A 268 12.96 -5.26 18.99
CA THR A 268 11.59 -5.70 19.25
C THR A 268 10.84 -5.95 17.95
N GLU A 269 9.69 -6.59 18.06
CA GLU A 269 8.73 -6.80 16.96
C GLU A 269 8.19 -5.48 16.36
N MET A 270 8.45 -4.32 16.97
CA MET A 270 8.05 -3.00 16.47
C MET A 270 9.04 -2.41 15.45
N ALA A 271 10.16 -3.08 15.16
CA ALA A 271 11.25 -2.54 14.34
C ALA A 271 10.80 -1.93 13.00
N PHE A 272 9.96 -2.64 12.24
CA PHE A 272 9.49 -2.15 10.94
C PHE A 272 8.53 -0.97 11.10
N VAL A 273 7.50 -1.11 11.94
CA VAL A 273 6.47 -0.07 12.12
C VAL A 273 7.05 1.22 12.70
N MET A 274 8.10 1.16 13.53
CA MET A 274 8.77 2.35 14.05
C MET A 274 9.46 3.17 12.94
N ILE A 275 10.16 2.52 12.01
CA ILE A 275 10.74 3.18 10.84
C ILE A 275 9.64 3.88 10.03
N ILE A 276 8.56 3.15 9.73
CA ILE A 276 7.44 3.68 8.95
C ILE A 276 6.73 4.84 9.66
N HIS A 277 6.46 4.72 10.96
CA HIS A 277 5.82 5.80 11.74
C HIS A 277 6.71 7.05 11.82
N ARG A 278 8.03 6.89 11.89
CA ARG A 278 8.96 8.03 11.86
C ARG A 278 8.91 8.77 10.53
N VAL A 279 8.87 8.03 9.42
CA VAL A 279 8.69 8.62 8.08
C VAL A 279 7.31 9.27 7.94
N ALA A 280 6.25 8.64 8.44
CA ALA A 280 4.91 9.22 8.45
C ALA A 280 4.85 10.53 9.24
N ALA A 281 5.54 10.62 10.39
CA ALA A 281 5.64 11.86 11.17
C ALA A 281 6.36 12.98 10.41
N TYR A 282 7.39 12.64 9.61
CA TYR A 282 8.03 13.60 8.70
C TYR A 282 7.05 14.07 7.61
N LEU A 283 6.31 13.16 6.97
CA LEU A 283 5.31 13.49 5.93
C LEU A 283 4.08 14.25 6.46
N LEU A 284 3.88 14.26 7.79
CA LEU A 284 2.86 15.09 8.42
C LEU A 284 3.23 16.57 8.46
N ASP A 285 4.51 16.90 8.36
CA ASP A 285 4.97 18.28 8.34
C ASP A 285 4.36 19.06 7.16
N LYS A 286 3.91 20.28 7.45
CA LYS A 286 3.15 21.08 6.49
C LYS A 286 4.04 21.56 5.34
N GLU A 287 5.22 22.06 5.65
CA GLU A 287 6.16 22.60 4.65
C GLU A 287 6.68 21.47 3.76
N THR A 288 6.94 20.31 4.34
CA THR A 288 7.28 19.08 3.63
C THR A 288 6.20 18.71 2.61
N ARG A 289 4.93 18.64 3.03
CA ARG A 289 3.84 18.25 2.12
C ARG A 289 3.66 19.23 0.97
N GLN A 290 3.69 20.52 1.26
CA GLN A 290 3.56 21.58 0.24
C GLN A 290 4.71 21.54 -0.77
N ALA A 291 5.93 21.28 -0.29
CA ALA A 291 7.10 21.22 -1.16
C ALA A 291 7.15 19.93 -2.00
N ILE A 292 6.70 18.79 -1.44
CA ILE A 292 6.51 17.55 -2.21
C ILE A 292 5.53 17.79 -3.35
N GLU A 293 4.39 18.40 -3.06
CA GLU A 293 3.37 18.73 -4.07
C GLU A 293 3.95 19.67 -5.13
N ALA A 294 4.54 20.81 -4.74
CA ALA A 294 5.11 21.77 -5.68
C ALA A 294 6.20 21.15 -6.57
N SER A 295 7.05 20.27 -6.01
CA SER A 295 8.10 19.57 -6.77
C SER A 295 7.52 18.64 -7.82
N ILE A 296 6.50 17.88 -7.40
CA ILE A 296 5.71 16.99 -8.25
C ILE A 296 5.05 17.77 -9.40
N LEU A 297 4.54 18.98 -9.14
CA LEU A 297 3.87 19.84 -10.11
C LEU A 297 4.85 20.62 -11.01
N GLY A 298 6.16 20.57 -10.74
CA GLY A 298 7.14 21.41 -11.44
C GLY A 298 6.96 22.91 -11.16
N GLN A 299 6.29 23.25 -10.06
CA GLN A 299 6.10 24.62 -9.62
C GLN A 299 7.40 25.16 -8.98
N GLU A 300 7.59 26.48 -9.03
CA GLU A 300 8.73 27.09 -8.35
C GLU A 300 8.59 26.95 -6.83
N ILE A 301 9.50 26.18 -6.24
CA ILE A 301 9.63 26.08 -4.79
C ILE A 301 10.61 27.17 -4.33
N PRO A 302 10.25 28.00 -3.34
CA PRO A 302 11.19 28.95 -2.75
C PRO A 302 12.45 28.24 -2.26
N LEU A 303 13.64 28.79 -2.55
CA LEU A 303 14.92 28.19 -2.14
C LEU A 303 14.97 27.87 -0.64
N THR A 304 14.40 28.73 0.19
CA THR A 304 14.30 28.54 1.64
C THR A 304 13.53 27.26 2.01
N SER A 305 12.48 26.93 1.25
CA SER A 305 11.71 25.69 1.45
C SER A 305 12.48 24.46 0.97
N VAL A 306 13.25 24.58 -0.13
CA VAL A 306 14.13 23.49 -0.59
C VAL A 306 15.20 23.16 0.45
N GLU A 307 15.89 24.18 0.98
CA GLU A 307 16.91 24.02 2.02
C GLU A 307 16.34 23.48 3.33
N HIS A 308 15.16 23.97 3.73
CA HIS A 308 14.43 23.45 4.88
C HIS A 308 14.16 21.94 4.72
N ASN A 309 13.62 21.53 3.56
CA ASN A 309 13.31 20.13 3.29
C ASN A 309 14.55 19.23 3.24
N ARG A 310 15.66 19.69 2.64
CA ARG A 310 16.93 18.97 2.68
C ARG A 310 17.37 18.70 4.12
N THR A 311 17.32 19.75 4.96
CA THR A 311 17.68 19.65 6.38
C THR A 311 16.78 18.66 7.12
N LEU A 312 15.48 18.67 6.85
CA LEU A 312 14.55 17.72 7.46
C LEU A 312 14.78 16.28 6.99
N ILE A 313 15.06 16.06 5.70
CA ILE A 313 15.40 14.72 5.18
C ILE A 313 16.68 14.19 5.81
N ASP A 314 17.72 15.03 5.94
CA ASP A 314 18.98 14.61 6.54
C ASP A 314 18.81 14.31 8.04
N LYS A 315 17.99 15.10 8.75
CA LYS A 315 17.60 14.80 10.12
C LYS A 315 16.83 13.48 10.22
N LEU A 316 15.86 13.26 9.34
CA LEU A 316 15.11 12.00 9.27
C LEU A 316 16.06 10.83 9.02
N ASP A 317 16.96 10.92 8.05
CA ASP A 317 17.94 9.87 7.73
C ASP A 317 18.82 9.55 8.93
N ALA A 318 19.31 10.59 9.64
CA ALA A 318 20.09 10.42 10.86
C ALA A 318 19.29 9.74 11.99
N ASP A 319 18.03 10.15 12.20
CA ASP A 319 17.14 9.54 13.20
C ASP A 319 16.83 8.06 12.86
N LEU A 320 16.56 7.76 11.59
CA LEU A 320 16.32 6.39 11.13
C LEU A 320 17.60 5.53 11.29
N LEU A 321 18.78 6.08 10.99
CA LEU A 321 20.07 5.41 11.19
C LEU A 321 20.36 5.13 12.67
N ASP A 322 20.01 6.03 13.58
CA ASP A 322 20.12 5.79 15.03
C ASP A 322 19.21 4.64 15.47
N MET A 323 17.95 4.66 15.03
CA MET A 323 16.99 3.59 15.32
C MET A 323 17.43 2.25 14.73
N GLU A 324 17.99 2.22 13.51
CA GLU A 324 18.56 1.00 12.92
C GLU A 324 19.65 0.41 13.80
N LYS A 325 20.60 1.24 14.24
CA LYS A 325 21.72 0.80 15.09
C LYS A 325 21.26 0.28 16.45
N ARG A 326 20.25 0.91 17.04
CA ARG A 326 19.78 0.60 18.40
C ARG A 326 18.76 -0.54 18.45
N PHE A 327 17.85 -0.59 17.50
CA PHE A 327 16.64 -1.43 17.58
C PHE A 327 16.57 -2.51 16.50
N ILE A 328 17.48 -2.55 15.52
CA ILE A 328 17.32 -3.44 14.37
C ILE A 328 18.49 -4.40 14.22
N ILE A 329 18.20 -5.70 14.27
CA ILE A 329 19.17 -6.77 14.06
C ILE A 329 18.65 -7.66 12.93
N ALA A 330 19.35 -7.68 11.79
CA ALA A 330 18.91 -8.40 10.58
C ALA A 330 18.53 -9.87 10.83
N LYS A 331 19.24 -10.54 11.76
CA LYS A 331 19.02 -11.95 12.09
C LYS A 331 17.91 -12.20 13.13
N ALA A 332 17.35 -11.16 13.74
CA ALA A 332 16.33 -11.32 14.78
C ALA A 332 14.98 -11.77 14.21
N SER A 333 14.57 -11.22 13.06
CA SER A 333 13.41 -11.70 12.30
C SER A 333 13.43 -11.16 10.87
N ASN A 334 12.59 -11.73 10.01
CA ASN A 334 12.35 -11.22 8.66
C ASN A 334 11.97 -9.74 8.67
N ALA A 335 11.18 -9.29 9.65
CA ALA A 335 10.74 -7.90 9.75
C ALA A 335 11.90 -6.93 10.05
N HIS A 336 12.89 -7.36 10.85
CA HIS A 336 14.10 -6.57 11.06
C HIS A 336 14.94 -6.46 9.78
N ALA A 337 15.10 -7.58 9.04
CA ALA A 337 15.81 -7.56 7.77
C ALA A 337 15.09 -6.69 6.72
N ALA A 338 13.76 -6.75 6.70
CA ALA A 338 12.91 -5.88 5.88
C ALA A 338 13.11 -4.39 6.24
N ALA A 339 13.12 -4.06 7.53
CA ALA A 339 13.27 -2.69 8.01
C ALA A 339 14.63 -2.08 7.60
N LEU A 340 15.74 -2.83 7.72
CA LEU A 340 17.08 -2.38 7.28
C LEU A 340 17.14 -2.05 5.79
N GLY A 341 16.48 -2.86 4.96
CA GLY A 341 16.41 -2.58 3.52
C GLY A 341 15.45 -1.44 3.20
N THR A 342 14.49 -1.09 4.06
CA THR A 342 13.47 -0.10 3.77
C THR A 342 14.00 1.34 3.82
N ARG A 343 14.84 1.71 4.81
CA ARG A 343 15.33 3.09 4.97
C ARG A 343 16.04 3.64 3.72
N PRO A 344 17.04 2.95 3.11
CA PRO A 344 17.75 3.50 1.96
C PRO A 344 16.80 3.85 0.80
N HIS A 345 15.80 3.00 0.54
CA HIS A 345 14.82 3.23 -0.53
C HIS A 345 13.90 4.41 -0.22
N LEU A 346 13.39 4.51 1.02
CA LEU A 346 12.54 5.63 1.42
C LEU A 346 13.29 6.97 1.37
N ILE A 347 14.51 7.01 1.91
CA ILE A 347 15.31 8.24 1.90
C ILE A 347 15.72 8.63 0.48
N LYS A 348 16.17 7.68 -0.35
CA LYS A 348 16.46 7.95 -1.77
C LYS A 348 15.23 8.53 -2.47
N ARG A 349 14.06 7.91 -2.30
CA ARG A 349 12.80 8.38 -2.88
C ARG A 349 12.44 9.80 -2.43
N LEU A 350 12.56 10.10 -1.13
CA LEU A 350 12.31 11.45 -0.61
C LEU A 350 13.28 12.47 -1.21
N ARG A 351 14.58 12.15 -1.29
CA ARG A 351 15.59 13.02 -1.91
C ARG A 351 15.32 13.26 -3.39
N ASP A 352 14.98 12.21 -4.14
CA ASP A 352 14.68 12.31 -5.57
C ASP A 352 13.41 13.13 -5.84
N MET A 353 12.38 12.95 -5.02
CA MET A 353 11.12 13.68 -5.12
C MET A 353 11.28 15.16 -4.72
N MET A 354 12.16 15.47 -3.77
CA MET A 354 12.41 16.83 -3.30
C MET A 354 13.51 17.58 -4.06
N ARG A 355 14.23 16.91 -4.97
CA ARG A 355 15.28 17.55 -5.76
C ARG A 355 14.64 18.48 -6.81
N PRO A 356 14.97 19.78 -6.82
CA PRO A 356 14.50 20.69 -7.85
C PRO A 356 14.88 20.19 -9.25
N MET A 357 13.96 20.31 -10.19
CA MET A 357 14.13 19.81 -11.56
C MET A 357 15.45 20.27 -12.21
N ARG A 358 15.83 21.55 -12.03
CA ARG A 358 17.05 22.14 -12.60
C ARG A 358 18.35 21.67 -11.97
N GLU A 359 18.28 21.08 -10.77
CA GLU A 359 19.43 20.49 -10.07
C GLU A 359 19.55 18.98 -10.33
N SER A 360 18.61 18.40 -11.09
CA SER A 360 18.68 16.99 -11.48
C SER A 360 19.94 16.75 -12.31
N PRO A 361 20.72 15.69 -12.07
CA PRO A 361 21.85 15.31 -12.92
C PRO A 361 21.45 15.13 -14.39
N ASP A 362 20.21 14.71 -14.62
CA ASP A 362 19.61 14.54 -15.94
C ASP A 362 19.18 15.85 -16.62
N TRP A 363 19.20 16.99 -15.92
CA TRP A 363 18.77 18.28 -16.48
C TRP A 363 19.74 18.76 -17.56
N GLY A 364 19.21 19.11 -18.72
CA GLY A 364 20.02 19.48 -19.88
C GLY A 364 20.68 18.29 -20.60
N VAL A 365 20.48 17.07 -20.11
CA VAL A 365 20.97 15.82 -20.74
C VAL A 365 19.80 14.96 -21.23
N HIS A 366 18.88 14.63 -20.33
CA HIS A 366 17.70 13.80 -20.60
C HIS A 366 16.38 14.53 -20.25
N VAL A 367 16.44 15.60 -19.45
CA VAL A 367 15.29 16.38 -18.99
C VAL A 367 15.43 17.82 -19.45
N PHE A 368 14.48 18.30 -20.24
CA PHE A 368 14.47 19.66 -20.81
C PHE A 368 13.15 20.41 -20.55
N SER A 369 12.11 19.69 -20.13
CA SER A 369 10.78 20.23 -19.87
C SER A 369 10.16 19.65 -18.59
N PRO A 370 9.12 20.29 -18.01
CA PRO A 370 8.35 19.71 -16.91
C PRO A 370 7.79 18.31 -17.23
N GLY A 371 7.38 18.08 -18.49
CA GLY A 371 6.93 16.76 -18.95
C GLY A 371 8.04 15.69 -18.92
N ASP A 372 9.29 16.05 -19.23
CA ASP A 372 10.43 15.12 -19.11
C ASP A 372 10.72 14.80 -17.64
N ASN A 373 10.58 15.79 -16.75
CA ASN A 373 10.77 15.58 -15.32
C ASN A 373 9.70 14.67 -14.74
N LEU A 374 8.44 14.84 -15.19
CA LEU A 374 7.35 13.93 -14.85
C LEU A 374 7.64 12.50 -15.32
N PHE A 375 8.06 12.31 -16.58
CA PHE A 375 8.46 11.00 -17.08
C PHE A 375 9.58 10.38 -16.23
N LYS A 376 10.62 11.15 -15.90
CA LYS A 376 11.71 10.71 -15.01
C LYS A 376 11.20 10.30 -13.62
N LEU A 377 10.31 11.08 -13.01
CA LEU A 377 9.78 10.80 -11.66
C LEU A 377 8.91 9.54 -11.64
N ILE A 378 8.10 9.31 -12.68
CA ILE A 378 7.30 8.08 -12.84
C ILE A 378 8.24 6.89 -13.00
N LEU A 379 9.24 7.01 -13.88
CA LEU A 379 10.25 5.98 -14.11
C LEU A 379 10.96 5.60 -12.80
N SER A 380 11.52 6.58 -12.08
CA SER A 380 12.17 6.35 -10.79
C SER A 380 11.21 5.75 -9.75
N SER A 381 9.91 6.07 -9.81
CA SER A 381 8.92 5.48 -8.91
C SER A 381 8.68 3.99 -9.22
N CYS A 382 8.62 3.61 -10.49
CA CYS A 382 8.51 2.22 -10.92
C CYS A 382 9.78 1.42 -10.57
N GLU A 383 10.97 2.00 -10.76
CA GLU A 383 12.24 1.40 -10.35
C GLU A 383 12.26 1.12 -8.85
N ASN A 384 11.98 2.14 -8.04
CA ASN A 384 11.97 2.02 -6.59
C ASN A 384 10.94 0.97 -6.11
N ALA A 385 9.79 0.85 -6.79
CA ALA A 385 8.80 -0.18 -6.48
C ALA A 385 9.29 -1.59 -6.82
N SER A 386 9.96 -1.77 -7.97
CA SER A 386 10.59 -3.02 -8.35
C SER A 386 11.66 -3.45 -7.35
N ASP A 387 12.59 -2.54 -7.01
CA ASP A 387 13.68 -2.81 -6.06
C ASP A 387 13.12 -3.17 -4.67
N SER A 388 12.11 -2.42 -4.22
CA SER A 388 11.44 -2.68 -2.95
C SER A 388 10.72 -4.02 -2.95
N TYR A 389 10.10 -4.41 -4.07
CA TYR A 389 9.45 -5.72 -4.19
C TYR A 389 10.46 -6.85 -4.05
N GLU A 390 11.56 -6.82 -4.79
CA GLU A 390 12.59 -7.85 -4.73
C GLU A 390 13.21 -7.98 -3.33
N GLN A 391 13.39 -6.85 -2.65
CA GLN A 391 13.91 -6.84 -1.28
C GLN A 391 12.89 -7.40 -0.28
N MET A 392 11.62 -7.06 -0.41
CA MET A 392 10.56 -7.48 0.52
C MET A 392 10.09 -8.92 0.28
N ASP A 393 10.10 -9.40 -0.96
CA ASP A 393 9.73 -10.77 -1.32
C ASP A 393 10.63 -11.81 -0.65
N ARG A 394 11.95 -11.54 -0.59
CA ARG A 394 12.94 -12.38 0.12
C ARG A 394 12.56 -12.68 1.57
N TRP A 395 11.81 -11.79 2.20
CA TRP A 395 11.42 -11.87 3.60
C TRP A 395 9.93 -12.24 3.80
N GLY A 396 9.20 -12.52 2.72
CA GLY A 396 7.78 -12.89 2.75
C GLY A 396 6.80 -11.71 2.78
N PHE A 397 7.27 -10.50 2.47
CA PHE A 397 6.48 -9.26 2.56
C PHE A 397 6.11 -8.64 1.20
N ALA A 398 6.22 -9.39 0.10
CA ALA A 398 5.83 -8.92 -1.24
C ALA A 398 4.38 -8.40 -1.31
N TRP A 399 3.46 -8.97 -0.53
CA TRP A 399 2.07 -8.51 -0.46
C TRP A 399 1.96 -7.03 -0.05
N TYR A 400 2.85 -6.56 0.83
CA TYR A 400 2.85 -5.18 1.33
C TYR A 400 3.25 -4.21 0.22
N ILE A 401 4.26 -4.55 -0.59
CA ILE A 401 4.66 -3.72 -1.74
C ILE A 401 3.58 -3.72 -2.81
N ARG A 402 2.97 -4.88 -3.10
CA ARG A 402 1.83 -4.99 -4.04
C ARG A 402 0.67 -4.11 -3.64
N LEU A 403 0.34 -4.07 -2.34
CA LEU A 403 -0.74 -3.24 -1.81
C LEU A 403 -0.52 -1.74 -2.11
N HIS A 404 0.74 -1.31 -2.05
CA HIS A 404 1.14 0.09 -2.19
C HIS A 404 1.58 0.50 -3.60
N PHE A 405 1.68 -0.45 -4.54
CA PHE A 405 1.98 -0.16 -5.92
C PHE A 405 0.77 0.45 -6.63
N ASN A 406 1.03 1.45 -7.47
CA ASN A 406 -0.01 2.11 -8.26
C ASN A 406 0.16 1.77 -9.74
N LEU A 407 -0.76 0.96 -10.26
CA LEU A 407 -0.77 0.54 -11.66
C LEU A 407 -0.99 1.71 -12.63
N ASP A 408 -1.64 2.79 -12.19
CA ASP A 408 -1.82 3.98 -13.04
C ASP A 408 -0.47 4.62 -13.36
N LEU A 409 0.52 4.56 -12.46
CA LEU A 409 1.89 5.02 -12.75
C LEU A 409 2.54 4.18 -13.86
N LEU A 410 2.32 2.87 -13.86
CA LEU A 410 2.83 1.97 -14.89
C LEU A 410 2.13 2.21 -16.24
N ALA A 411 0.81 2.41 -16.23
CA ALA A 411 0.06 2.79 -17.42
C ALA A 411 0.57 4.11 -18.01
N SER A 412 0.78 5.14 -17.17
CA SER A 412 1.34 6.41 -17.63
C SER A 412 2.78 6.30 -18.12
N LEU A 413 3.61 5.46 -17.51
CA LEU A 413 4.94 5.16 -18.02
C LEU A 413 4.85 4.64 -19.46
N SER A 414 3.94 3.70 -19.73
CA SER A 414 3.68 3.18 -21.07
C SER A 414 3.19 4.28 -22.03
N THR A 415 2.36 5.23 -21.58
CA THR A 415 1.98 6.40 -22.40
C THR A 415 3.17 7.27 -22.80
N PHE A 416 4.07 7.58 -21.85
CA PHE A 416 5.30 8.33 -22.17
C PHE A 416 6.19 7.58 -23.15
N LEU A 417 6.35 6.27 -22.98
CA LEU A 417 7.12 5.41 -23.88
C LEU A 417 6.51 5.34 -25.28
N TYR A 418 5.18 5.39 -25.41
CA TYR A 418 4.50 5.45 -26.70
C TYR A 418 4.77 6.75 -27.45
N HIS A 419 4.66 7.90 -26.76
CA HIS A 419 4.87 9.20 -27.40
C HIS A 419 6.36 9.48 -27.68
N ARG A 420 7.28 8.84 -26.94
CA ARG A 420 8.72 9.10 -27.01
C ARG A 420 9.55 7.81 -27.03
N PRO A 421 9.33 6.93 -28.04
CA PRO A 421 9.82 5.55 -28.03
C PRO A 421 11.35 5.41 -28.12
N LEU A 422 12.02 6.42 -28.67
CA LEU A 422 13.49 6.44 -28.88
C LEU A 422 14.17 7.51 -28.02
N SER A 423 13.49 8.05 -27.00
CA SER A 423 14.12 9.02 -26.10
C SER A 423 15.21 8.35 -25.24
N SER A 424 16.14 9.15 -24.74
CA SER A 424 17.20 8.65 -23.87
C SER A 424 16.68 8.03 -22.56
N LEU A 425 15.53 8.50 -22.06
CA LEU A 425 14.82 7.88 -20.94
C LEU A 425 14.05 6.61 -21.33
N ALA A 426 13.74 6.41 -22.62
CA ALA A 426 12.96 5.26 -23.06
C ALA A 426 13.69 3.95 -22.83
N GLU A 427 15.00 3.86 -23.12
CA GLU A 427 15.74 2.62 -22.90
C GLU A 427 15.69 2.17 -21.44
N ARG A 428 15.93 3.11 -20.53
CA ARG A 428 15.80 2.87 -19.09
C ARG A 428 14.36 2.50 -18.72
N GLY A 429 13.36 3.16 -19.28
CA GLY A 429 11.94 2.80 -19.09
C GLY A 429 11.59 1.38 -19.54
N TRP A 430 12.15 0.90 -20.64
CA TRP A 430 11.91 -0.46 -21.11
C TRP A 430 12.56 -1.53 -20.24
N THR A 431 13.65 -1.21 -19.51
CA THR A 431 14.22 -2.13 -18.52
C THR A 431 13.26 -2.43 -17.36
N ILE A 432 12.32 -1.54 -17.05
CA ILE A 432 11.32 -1.77 -15.99
C ILE A 432 10.46 -3.00 -16.27
N PHE A 433 10.13 -3.23 -17.54
CA PHE A 433 9.32 -4.37 -17.94
C PHE A 433 10.10 -5.68 -17.98
N THR A 434 11.41 -5.67 -17.72
CA THR A 434 12.18 -6.90 -17.51
C THR A 434 12.14 -7.37 -16.04
N SER A 435 11.77 -6.47 -15.11
CA SER A 435 11.57 -6.79 -13.69
C SER A 435 10.61 -7.97 -13.51
N PRO A 436 10.96 -8.99 -12.70
CA PRO A 436 10.06 -10.07 -12.36
C PRO A 436 8.74 -9.56 -11.79
N TYR A 437 8.80 -8.53 -10.94
CA TYR A 437 7.61 -7.97 -10.30
C TYR A 437 6.62 -7.40 -11.32
N ILE A 438 7.09 -6.54 -12.20
CA ILE A 438 6.26 -5.87 -13.21
C ILE A 438 5.72 -6.90 -14.20
N ARG A 439 6.57 -7.85 -14.62
CA ARG A 439 6.15 -8.95 -15.49
C ARG A 439 5.06 -9.78 -14.87
N ASP A 440 5.23 -10.25 -13.65
CA ASP A 440 4.22 -11.08 -12.98
C ASP A 440 2.94 -10.29 -12.74
N THR A 441 3.05 -8.99 -12.44
CA THR A 441 1.88 -8.11 -12.28
C THR A 441 1.08 -7.95 -13.59
N LEU A 442 1.75 -7.93 -14.74
CA LEU A 442 1.10 -7.81 -16.05
C LEU A 442 0.69 -9.17 -16.65
N LEU A 443 1.36 -10.26 -16.28
CA LEU A 443 1.19 -11.60 -16.87
C LEU A 443 0.33 -12.54 -16.03
N GLN A 444 0.23 -12.35 -14.71
CA GLN A 444 -0.82 -13.01 -13.94
C GLN A 444 -2.14 -12.50 -14.52
N GLU A 445 -3.02 -13.43 -14.94
CA GLU A 445 -4.30 -13.13 -15.63
C GLU A 445 -4.85 -11.79 -15.17
N PRO A 446 -5.20 -10.87 -16.08
CA PRO A 446 -5.48 -9.49 -15.70
C PRO A 446 -6.88 -9.41 -15.05
N LYS A 447 -6.96 -9.87 -13.80
CA LYS A 447 -8.17 -9.97 -12.97
C LYS A 447 -8.63 -8.59 -12.47
N SER A 448 -7.77 -7.57 -12.60
CA SER A 448 -8.11 -6.18 -12.33
C SER A 448 -8.09 -5.39 -13.64
N LYS A 449 -9.17 -4.62 -13.89
CA LYS A 449 -9.30 -3.70 -15.03
C LYS A 449 -8.06 -2.82 -15.22
N THR A 450 -7.45 -2.34 -14.13
CA THR A 450 -6.24 -1.49 -14.20
C THR A 450 -5.01 -2.26 -14.69
N ALA A 451 -4.89 -3.56 -14.36
CA ALA A 451 -3.83 -4.42 -14.86
C ALA A 451 -4.01 -4.71 -16.36
N VAL A 452 -5.25 -5.00 -16.80
CA VAL A 452 -5.58 -5.15 -18.24
C VAL A 452 -5.16 -3.89 -19.01
N ILE A 453 -5.60 -2.72 -18.55
CA ILE A 453 -5.29 -1.43 -19.19
C ILE A 453 -3.78 -1.21 -19.25
N SER A 454 -3.06 -1.45 -18.15
CA SER A 454 -1.61 -1.30 -18.11
C SER A 454 -0.91 -2.25 -19.09
N ALA A 455 -1.39 -3.49 -19.21
CA ALA A 455 -0.88 -4.48 -20.17
C ALA A 455 -1.13 -4.04 -21.62
N GLN A 456 -2.35 -3.60 -21.94
CA GLN A 456 -2.70 -3.09 -23.27
C GLN A 456 -1.87 -1.87 -23.66
N PHE A 457 -1.70 -0.91 -22.74
CA PHE A 457 -0.89 0.27 -22.95
C PHE A 457 0.57 -0.09 -23.22
N THR A 458 1.10 -1.07 -22.47
CA THR A 458 2.47 -1.57 -22.66
C THR A 458 2.65 -2.21 -24.04
N LEU A 459 1.72 -3.05 -24.48
CA LEU A 459 1.75 -3.63 -25.83
C LEU A 459 1.71 -2.55 -26.92
N ARG A 460 0.85 -1.54 -26.73
CA ARG A 460 0.69 -0.44 -27.67
C ARG A 460 1.96 0.40 -27.77
N ALA A 461 2.55 0.76 -26.63
CA ALA A 461 3.82 1.45 -26.54
C ALA A 461 4.95 0.67 -27.21
N TYR A 462 4.98 -0.65 -27.03
CA TYR A 462 6.02 -1.50 -27.62
C TYR A 462 5.89 -1.60 -29.13
N THR A 463 4.66 -1.73 -29.63
CA THR A 463 4.37 -1.73 -31.08
C THR A 463 4.81 -0.42 -31.73
N GLN A 464 4.59 0.72 -31.05
CA GLN A 464 5.08 2.01 -31.53
C GLN A 464 6.61 2.10 -31.52
N ARG A 465 7.27 1.49 -30.53
CA ARG A 465 8.74 1.36 -30.50
C ARG A 465 9.26 0.52 -31.66
N GLU A 466 8.64 -0.63 -31.95
CA GLU A 466 9.02 -1.47 -33.10
C GLU A 466 8.95 -0.68 -34.43
N ARG A 467 7.87 0.09 -34.63
CA ARG A 467 7.72 0.97 -35.81
C ARG A 467 8.81 2.03 -35.88
N ALA A 468 9.02 2.77 -34.79
CA ALA A 468 10.02 3.84 -34.75
C ALA A 468 11.45 3.32 -34.98
N LEU A 469 11.79 2.13 -34.48
CA LEU A 469 13.07 1.50 -34.75
C LEU A 469 13.21 1.06 -36.20
N ALA A 470 12.16 0.46 -36.77
CA ALA A 470 12.14 0.06 -38.18
C ALA A 470 12.32 1.28 -39.11
N ASP A 471 11.66 2.39 -38.82
CA ASP A 471 11.81 3.66 -39.55
C ASP A 471 13.24 4.23 -39.42
N ALA A 472 13.90 3.99 -38.28
CA ALA A 472 15.31 4.32 -38.06
C ALA A 472 16.30 3.29 -38.63
N GLY A 473 15.82 2.25 -39.33
CA GLY A 473 16.66 1.18 -39.90
C GLY A 473 17.25 0.22 -38.86
N GLN A 474 16.71 0.21 -37.64
CA GLN A 474 17.13 -0.67 -36.55
C GLN A 474 16.11 -1.80 -36.36
N CYS A 475 16.57 -2.99 -36.01
CA CYS A 475 15.72 -4.11 -35.64
C CYS A 475 16.00 -4.50 -34.19
N VAL A 476 14.95 -4.70 -33.40
CA VAL A 476 15.05 -5.17 -32.01
C VAL A 476 14.28 -6.48 -31.88
N GLU A 477 14.93 -7.48 -31.30
CA GLU A 477 14.30 -8.75 -30.99
C GLU A 477 13.17 -8.53 -29.97
N THR A 478 11.96 -8.95 -30.29
CA THR A 478 10.79 -8.80 -29.40
C THR A 478 11.02 -9.61 -28.12
N PRO A 479 11.04 -8.99 -26.93
CA PRO A 479 11.22 -9.69 -25.67
C PRO A 479 10.12 -10.73 -25.44
N ASN A 480 10.50 -11.86 -24.85
CA ASN A 480 9.57 -12.95 -24.53
C ASN A 480 8.34 -12.50 -23.71
N PHE A 481 8.50 -11.50 -22.82
CA PHE A 481 7.36 -10.99 -22.05
C PHE A 481 6.31 -10.31 -22.94
N ILE A 482 6.71 -9.59 -24.00
CA ILE A 482 5.79 -8.98 -24.97
C ILE A 482 5.04 -10.06 -25.74
N ILE A 483 5.73 -11.14 -26.12
CA ILE A 483 5.12 -12.28 -26.81
C ILE A 483 4.02 -12.90 -25.93
N LYS A 484 4.32 -13.17 -24.66
CA LYS A 484 3.34 -13.69 -23.70
C LYS A 484 2.18 -12.73 -23.47
N LEU A 485 2.47 -11.43 -23.36
CA LEU A 485 1.44 -10.42 -23.14
C LEU A 485 0.47 -10.31 -24.34
N ARG A 486 1.00 -10.44 -25.58
CA ARG A 486 0.18 -10.54 -26.80
C ARG A 486 -0.73 -11.78 -26.79
N GLN A 487 -0.24 -12.91 -26.29
CA GLN A 487 -1.03 -14.14 -26.19
C GLN A 487 -2.19 -13.97 -25.21
N ILE A 488 -1.96 -13.36 -24.05
CA ILE A 488 -2.98 -13.17 -22.99
C ILE A 488 -4.05 -12.17 -23.40
N ILE A 489 -3.69 -11.08 -24.09
CA ILE A 489 -4.67 -10.06 -24.48
C ILE A 489 -5.50 -10.49 -25.70
N ASN A 490 -4.95 -11.37 -26.55
CA ASN A 490 -5.64 -11.85 -27.75
C ASN A 490 -6.37 -13.20 -27.54
N SER A 491 -6.20 -13.84 -26.38
CA SER A 491 -6.95 -15.03 -25.94
C SER A 491 -8.24 -14.62 -25.25
#